data_AF-A0A330LYI8-F1
#
_entry.id   AF-A0A330LYI8-F1
#
_cell.length_a   1.000
_cell.length_b   1.000
_cell.length_c   1.000
_cell.angle_alpha   90.00
_cell.angle_beta   90.00
_cell.angle_gamma   90.00
#
_symmetry.space_group_name_H-M   'P 1'
#
loop_
_entity.id
_entity.type
_entity.pdbx_description
1 polymer ?
#
loop_
_entity_poly.entity_id
_entity_poly.type
_entity_poly.pdbx_seq_one_letter_code
_entity_poly.pdbx_strand_id
1 'polypeptide(L)' 'MNDSQQSKDGHGLGLLIVDALCDRYGWQLMLTSGEESGCIAKLTFPTIGETRAND' A
#
# COMPACT_ATOMS: atom_id res chain seq x y z
N MET A 1 16.50 -14.15 25.67
CA MET A 1 15.07 -14.48 25.46
C MET A 1 14.92 -15.08 24.06
N ASN A 2 13.95 -15.95 23.85
CA ASN A 2 13.86 -16.86 22.71
C ASN A 2 13.18 -16.20 21.49
N ASP A 3 13.95 -15.82 20.46
CA ASP A 3 13.49 -15.17 19.21
C ASP A 3 12.91 -16.15 18.17
N SER A 4 12.20 -17.21 18.58
CA SER A 4 11.79 -18.30 17.67
C SER A 4 10.28 -18.49 17.49
N GLN A 5 9.48 -17.45 17.73
CA GLN A 5 8.09 -17.39 17.28
C GLN A 5 7.89 -16.18 16.36
N GLN A 6 8.55 -16.22 15.20
CA GLN A 6 8.17 -15.36 14.09
C GLN A 6 6.78 -15.82 13.64
N SER A 7 5.74 -15.17 14.17
CA SER A 7 4.34 -15.49 13.84
C SER A 7 4.19 -15.51 12.33
N LYS A 8 3.70 -16.62 11.77
CA LYS A 8 3.54 -16.82 10.32
C LYS A 8 2.58 -15.78 9.70
N ASP A 9 1.76 -15.14 10.53
CA ASP A 9 0.74 -14.18 10.12
C ASP A 9 1.27 -12.77 9.86
N GLY A 10 2.57 -12.53 10.10
CA GLY A 10 3.16 -11.19 9.98
C GLY A 10 2.56 -10.18 10.97
N HIS A 11 3.10 -8.97 11.01
CA HIS A 11 2.67 -7.93 11.96
C HIS A 11 1.52 -7.06 11.46
N GLY A 12 0.95 -7.34 10.28
CA GLY A 12 -0.14 -6.53 9.70
C GLY A 12 0.27 -5.13 9.24
N LEU A 13 1.57 -4.83 9.18
CA LEU A 13 2.08 -3.49 8.86
C LEU A 13 2.16 -3.18 7.36
N GLY A 14 1.91 -4.16 6.49
CA GLY A 14 2.14 -4.02 5.04
C GLY A 14 1.37 -2.85 4.43
N LEU A 15 0.07 -2.74 4.69
CA LEU A 15 -0.74 -1.65 4.16
C LEU A 15 -0.41 -0.29 4.78
N LEU A 16 -0.01 -0.26 6.06
CA LEU A 16 0.45 0.97 6.73
C LEU A 16 1.74 1.52 6.10
N ILE A 17 2.64 0.63 5.69
CA ILE A 17 3.87 1.02 4.98
C ILE A 17 3.51 1.56 3.58
N VAL A 18 2.58 0.91 2.86
CA VAL A 18 2.14 1.37 1.54
C VAL A 18 1.44 2.73 1.62
N ASP A 19 0.63 2.97 2.65
CA ASP A 19 -0.02 4.26 2.92
C ASP A 19 1.01 5.38 3.10
N ALA A 20 2.03 5.14 3.93
CA ALA A 20 3.13 6.09 4.12
C ALA A 20 3.93 6.37 2.82
N LEU A 21 4.07 5.37 1.94
CA LEU A 21 4.68 5.56 0.61
C LEU A 21 3.79 6.39 -0.31
N CYS A 22 2.46 6.19 -0.26
CA CYS A 22 1.49 6.99 -1.00
C CYS A 22 1.58 8.46 -0.59
N ASP A 23 1.61 8.75 0.70
CA ASP A 23 1.77 10.11 1.23
C ASP A 23 3.09 10.75 0.81
N ARG A 24 4.19 9.99 0.89
CA ARG A 24 5.53 10.51 0.60
C ARG A 24 5.76 10.82 -0.87
N TYR A 25 5.27 9.96 -1.76
CA TYR A 25 5.56 10.03 -3.19
C TYR A 25 4.37 10.43 -4.06
N GLY A 26 3.23 10.75 -3.43
CA GLY A 26 1.98 11.07 -4.14
C GLY A 26 1.40 9.86 -4.87
N TRP A 27 1.74 8.64 -4.48
CA TRP A 27 1.14 7.45 -5.07
C TRP A 27 -0.29 7.26 -4.58
N GLN A 28 -1.06 6.45 -5.28
CA GLN A 28 -2.42 6.10 -4.88
C GLN A 28 -2.61 4.58 -4.86
N LEU A 29 -3.01 4.05 -3.71
CA LEU A 29 -3.41 2.66 -3.55
C LEU A 29 -4.94 2.56 -3.61
N MET A 30 -5.44 1.59 -4.38
CA MET A 30 -6.83 1.17 -4.38
C MET A 30 -6.91 -0.33 -4.13
N LEU A 31 -7.80 -0.74 -3.23
CA LEU A 31 -8.15 -2.14 -3.00
C LEU A 31 -9.61 -2.35 -3.44
N THR A 32 -9.83 -3.29 -4.35
CA THR A 32 -11.17 -3.62 -4.87
C THR A 32 -11.38 -5.13 -4.85
N SER A 33 -12.62 -5.57 -4.69
CA SER A 33 -12.95 -6.98 -4.89
C SER A 33 -12.80 -7.35 -6.36
N GLY A 34 -12.23 -8.51 -6.65
CA GLY A 34 -12.21 -9.05 -8.01
C GLY A 34 -13.62 -9.45 -8.47
N GLU A 35 -13.90 -9.34 -9.77
CA GLU A 35 -15.24 -9.59 -10.33
C GLU A 35 -15.77 -11.00 -10.05
N GLU A 36 -14.91 -12.02 -10.07
CA GLU A 36 -15.30 -13.40 -9.77
C GLU A 36 -14.84 -13.86 -8.38
N SER A 37 -13.64 -13.45 -7.93
CA SER A 37 -13.14 -13.74 -6.59
C SER A 37 -11.89 -12.92 -6.26
N GLY A 38 -11.52 -12.90 -4.98
CA GLY A 38 -10.25 -12.34 -4.52
C GLY A 38 -10.26 -10.81 -4.39
N CYS A 39 -9.06 -10.25 -4.33
CA CYS A 39 -8.82 -8.82 -4.11
C CYS A 39 -7.79 -8.32 -5.13
N ILE A 40 -8.09 -7.18 -5.74
CA ILE A 40 -7.19 -6.47 -6.65
C ILE A 40 -6.62 -5.28 -5.90
N ALA A 41 -5.30 -5.29 -5.71
CA ALA A 41 -4.54 -4.14 -5.25
C ALA A 41 -3.94 -3.40 -6.45
N LYS A 42 -4.37 -2.16 -6.66
CA LYS A 42 -3.88 -1.30 -7.74
C LYS A 42 -3.10 -0.13 -7.15
N LEU A 43 -1.83 0.00 -7.55
CA LEU A 43 -0.97 1.12 -7.20
C LEU A 43 -0.78 2.01 -8.42
N THR A 44 -1.05 3.31 -8.26
CA THR A 44 -0.93 4.32 -9.33
C THR A 44 0.17 5.31 -8.95
N PHE A 45 1.06 5.59 -9.91
CA PHE A 45 2.18 6.51 -9.76
C PHE A 45 1.88 7.83 -10.49
N PRO A 46 2.28 8.98 -9.93
CA PRO A 46 2.18 10.26 -10.63
C PRO A 46 2.92 10.23 -11.97
N THR A 47 2.35 10.88 -12.97
CA THR A 47 3.07 11.10 -14.23
C THR A 47 4.09 12.23 -14.05
N ILE A 48 5.18 12.18 -14.81
CA ILE A 48 6.22 13.22 -14.76
C ILE A 48 5.59 14.54 -15.21
N GLY A 49 5.34 15.45 -14.25
CA GLY A 49 4.68 16.75 -14.49
C GLY A 49 3.57 17.08 -13.49
N GLU A 50 3.04 16.10 -12.76
CA GLU A 50 2.03 16.31 -11.71
C GLU A 50 2.71 16.66 -10.37
N THR A 51 3.44 17.78 -10.33
CA THR A 51 3.81 18.38 -9.05
C THR A 51 2.56 19.04 -8.47
N ARG A 52 1.97 18.38 -7.46
CA ARG A 52 0.88 18.82 -6.55
C ARG A 52 0.52 20.31 -6.69
N ALA A 53 -0.41 20.62 -7.60
CA ALA A 53 -1.18 21.86 -7.55
C ALA A 53 -2.43 21.58 -6.71
N ASN A 54 -2.33 21.79 -5.40
CA ASN A 54 -3.44 22.22 -4.55
C ASN A 54 -2.92 22.44 -3.12
N ASP A 55 -2.87 23.72 -2.75
CA ASP A 55 -2.99 24.23 -1.38
C ASP A 55 -4.37 23.87 -0.79
#